data_AF-A0A7V0LQD3-F1
#
_entry.id   AF-A0A7V0LQD3-F1
#
_cell.length_a   1.000
_cell.length_b   1.000
_cell.length_c   1.000
_cell.angle_alpha   90.00
_cell.angle_beta   90.00
_cell.angle_gamma   90.00
#
_symmetry.space_group_name_H-M   'P 1'
#
loop_
_entity.id
_entity.type
_entity.pdbx_description
1 polymer ?
#
loop_
_entity_poly.entity_id
_entity_poly.type
_entity_poly.pdbx_seq_one_letter_code
_entity_poly.pdbx_strand_id
1 'polypeptide(L)'
;MPRPLIAVPVKPFGVAKHRLAAVMDGPTRSIIGRRIAARTLETARQTGADVVVVAGDRGVRRWAATLGFAGIPELEPGLAGAARSAVDVAALDTRPWIVAHADLPLVEVDDFRAVIRALEEAEVVIAPSYDGGTTVIGGTLNAFDFR
;
A
#
# COMPACT_ATOMS: atom_id res chain seq x y z
N MET A 1 -21.38 1.32 0.32
CA MET A 1 -20.26 0.86 -0.53
C MET A 1 -19.73 -0.47 0.00
N PRO A 2 -19.27 -1.43 -0.83
CA PRO A 2 -18.54 -2.59 -0.32
C PRO A 2 -17.30 -2.15 0.47
N ARG A 3 -16.85 -2.96 1.43
CA ARG A 3 -15.61 -2.70 2.19
C ARG A 3 -14.44 -2.54 1.19
N PRO A 4 -13.65 -1.46 1.24
CA PRO A 4 -12.55 -1.26 0.29
C PRO A 4 -11.36 -2.19 0.60
N LEU A 5 -10.60 -2.55 -0.43
CA LEU A 5 -9.31 -3.24 -0.29
C LEU A 5 -8.20 -2.20 -0.23
N ILE A 6 -7.47 -2.11 0.88
CA ILE A 6 -6.26 -1.29 0.99
C ILE A 6 -5.05 -2.18 0.72
N ALA A 7 -4.40 -1.95 -0.41
CA ALA A 7 -3.18 -2.62 -0.80
C ALA A 7 -1.96 -1.74 -0.51
N VAL A 8 -0.96 -2.33 0.13
CA VAL A 8 0.30 -1.68 0.46
C VAL A 8 1.44 -2.38 -0.29
N PRO A 9 1.94 -1.82 -1.41
CA PRO A 9 3.10 -2.35 -2.11
C PRO A 9 4.37 -2.23 -1.27
N VAL A 10 5.06 -3.35 -1.06
CA VAL A 10 6.28 -3.41 -0.25
C VAL A 10 7.41 -4.04 -1.05
N LYS A 11 8.45 -3.26 -1.30
CA LYS A 11 9.71 -3.73 -1.91
C LYS A 11 10.53 -4.57 -0.92
N PRO A 12 11.45 -5.43 -1.42
CA PRO A 12 12.36 -6.18 -0.56
C PRO A 12 13.09 -5.29 0.46
N PHE A 13 13.04 -5.69 1.73
CA PHE A 13 13.71 -4.94 2.79
C PHE A 13 15.23 -5.00 2.62
N GLY A 14 15.90 -3.84 2.67
CA GLY A 14 17.35 -3.71 2.44
C GLY A 14 17.72 -3.24 1.02
N VAL A 15 16.81 -3.37 0.06
CA VAL A 15 16.94 -2.82 -1.30
C VAL A 15 16.28 -1.43 -1.41
N ALA A 16 15.29 -1.13 -0.55
CA ALA A 16 14.62 0.17 -0.54
C ALA A 16 15.38 1.26 0.23
N LYS A 17 14.98 2.53 0.00
CA LYS A 17 15.47 3.73 0.72
C LYS A 17 16.96 4.04 0.54
N HIS A 18 17.47 3.87 -0.68
CA HIS A 18 18.87 4.21 -1.03
C HIS A 18 19.27 5.64 -0.66
N ARG A 19 18.33 6.61 -0.67
CA ARG A 19 18.59 7.99 -0.22
C ARG A 19 19.02 8.09 1.25
N LEU A 20 18.69 7.09 2.09
CA LEU A 20 19.15 7.01 3.49
C LEU A 20 20.49 6.30 3.65
N ALA A 21 21.09 5.79 2.57
CA ALA A 21 22.34 5.03 2.68
C ALA A 21 23.53 5.87 3.15
N ALA A 22 23.48 7.19 2.98
CA ALA A 22 24.50 8.12 3.47
C ALA A 22 24.47 8.31 5.00
N VAL A 23 23.35 7.97 5.66
CA VAL A 23 23.14 8.22 7.10
C VAL A 23 22.84 6.95 7.91
N MET A 24 22.65 5.81 7.25
CA MET A 24 22.25 4.55 7.88
C MET A 24 22.78 3.35 7.10
N ASP A 25 23.23 2.30 7.80
CA ASP A 25 23.64 1.03 7.19
C ASP A 25 22.45 0.19 6.70
N GLY A 26 22.74 -0.82 5.88
CA GLY A 26 21.71 -1.70 5.28
C GLY A 26 20.79 -2.37 6.30
N PRO A 27 21.31 -3.01 7.36
CA PRO A 27 20.51 -3.62 8.41
C PRO A 27 19.55 -2.63 9.09
N THR A 28 20.04 -1.44 9.48
CA THR A 28 19.20 -0.45 10.17
C THR A 28 18.10 0.09 9.25
N ARG A 29 18.40 0.35 7.97
CA ARG A 29 17.37 0.73 6.98
C ARG A 29 16.31 -0.36 6.81
N SER A 30 16.70 -1.63 6.84
CA SER A 30 15.79 -2.78 6.78
C SER A 30 14.83 -2.81 7.98
N ILE A 31 15.36 -2.61 9.20
CA ILE A 31 14.57 -2.57 10.44
C ILE A 31 13.57 -1.40 10.41
N ILE A 32 14.03 -0.19 10.09
CA ILE A 32 13.14 0.98 10.01
C ILE A 32 12.10 0.81 8.90
N GLY A 33 12.50 0.28 7.74
CA GLY A 33 11.58 -0.04 6.65
C GLY A 33 10.43 -0.94 7.09
N ARG A 34 10.74 -2.05 7.80
CA ARG A 34 9.73 -2.96 8.35
C ARG A 34 8.84 -2.28 9.39
N ARG A 35 9.41 -1.50 10.31
CA ARG A 35 8.64 -0.81 11.35
C ARG A 35 7.65 0.20 10.77
N ILE A 36 8.08 1.00 9.80
CA ILE A 36 7.21 1.98 9.15
C ILE A 36 6.12 1.25 8.35
N ALA A 37 6.48 0.22 7.56
CA ALA A 37 5.49 -0.55 6.80
C ALA A 37 4.46 -1.23 7.72
N ALA A 38 4.89 -1.82 8.83
CA ALA A 38 4.00 -2.40 9.83
C ALA A 38 3.06 -1.36 10.44
N ARG A 39 3.57 -0.16 10.78
CA ARG A 39 2.76 0.94 11.29
C ARG A 39 1.70 1.37 10.26
N THR A 40 2.07 1.53 9.00
CA THR A 40 1.14 1.90 7.92
C THR A 40 0.03 0.86 7.77
N LEU A 41 0.38 -0.43 7.71
CA LEU A 41 -0.57 -1.53 7.62
C LEU A 41 -1.53 -1.57 8.80
N GLU A 42 -1.01 -1.41 10.01
CA GLU A 42 -1.81 -1.41 11.23
C GLU A 42 -2.75 -0.21 11.29
N THR A 43 -2.28 0.97 10.89
CA THR A 43 -3.10 2.19 10.79
C THR A 43 -4.23 2.01 9.78
N ALA A 44 -3.94 1.44 8.60
CA ALA A 44 -4.96 1.09 7.62
C ALA A 44 -5.97 0.08 8.17
N ARG A 45 -5.53 -0.93 8.92
CA ARG A 45 -6.40 -1.97 9.51
C ARG A 45 -7.43 -1.40 10.48
N GLN A 46 -7.09 -0.33 11.20
CA GLN A 46 -7.98 0.35 12.15
C GLN A 46 -9.17 1.07 11.49
N THR A 47 -9.15 1.26 10.17
CA THR A 47 -10.31 1.73 9.41
C THR A 47 -11.44 0.71 9.33
N GLY A 48 -11.13 -0.58 9.54
CA GLY A 48 -12.04 -1.67 9.23
C GLY A 48 -12.14 -1.96 7.73
N ALA A 49 -11.15 -1.59 6.92
CA ALA A 49 -10.97 -2.07 5.54
C ALA A 49 -10.24 -3.43 5.52
N ASP A 50 -10.28 -4.16 4.39
CA ASP A 50 -9.36 -5.32 4.24
C ASP A 50 -8.02 -4.82 3.76
N VAL A 51 -6.96 -5.24 4.43
CA VAL A 51 -5.61 -4.74 4.19
C VAL A 51 -4.72 -5.88 3.72
N VAL A 52 -4.03 -5.66 2.61
CA VAL A 52 -3.12 -6.64 2.00
C VAL A 52 -1.77 -6.02 1.68
N VAL A 53 -0.73 -6.85 1.71
CA VAL A 53 0.60 -6.49 1.23
C VAL A 53 0.79 -7.00 -0.19
N VAL A 54 1.22 -6.14 -1.10
CA VAL A 54 1.60 -6.55 -2.47
C VAL A 54 3.12 -6.63 -2.55
N ALA A 55 3.65 -7.79 -2.91
CA ALA A 55 5.09 -7.96 -3.05
C ALA A 55 5.47 -9.14 -3.94
N GLY A 56 6.39 -8.90 -4.89
CA GLY A 56 7.07 -9.97 -5.63
C GLY A 56 7.94 -10.85 -4.73
N ASP A 57 8.59 -10.26 -3.71
CA ASP A 57 9.45 -11.00 -2.79
C ASP A 57 8.66 -11.88 -1.81
N ARG A 58 9.03 -13.16 -1.76
CA ARG A 58 8.43 -14.13 -0.83
C ARG A 58 8.78 -13.82 0.63
N GLY A 59 9.94 -13.23 0.89
CA GLY A 59 10.35 -12.82 2.24
C GLY A 59 9.42 -11.76 2.82
N VAL A 60 9.10 -10.73 2.04
CA VAL A 60 8.13 -9.69 2.38
C VAL A 60 6.74 -10.28 2.63
N ARG A 61 6.24 -11.17 1.77
CA ARG A 61 4.92 -11.80 1.99
C ARG A 61 4.88 -12.68 3.24
N ARG A 62 5.96 -13.42 3.55
CA ARG A 62 6.06 -14.15 4.83
C ARG A 62 6.08 -13.20 6.02
N TRP A 63 6.82 -12.10 5.92
CA TRP A 63 6.83 -11.07 6.96
C TRP A 63 5.44 -10.48 7.19
N ALA A 64 4.70 -10.16 6.13
CA ALA A 64 3.32 -9.67 6.25
C ALA A 64 2.42 -10.68 6.98
N ALA A 65 2.54 -11.97 6.66
CA ALA A 65 1.80 -13.04 7.32
C ALA A 65 2.12 -13.14 8.83
N THR A 66 3.37 -12.89 9.25
CA THR A 66 3.71 -12.85 10.70
C THR A 66 3.01 -11.73 11.46
N LEU A 67 2.53 -10.71 10.74
CA LEU A 67 1.76 -9.58 11.29
C LEU A 67 0.24 -9.77 11.12
N GLY A 68 -0.20 -10.90 10.55
CA GLY A 68 -1.62 -11.17 10.29
C GLY A 68 -2.17 -10.56 9.00
N PHE A 69 -1.32 -10.05 8.10
CA PHE A 69 -1.75 -9.52 6.80
C PHE A 69 -1.57 -10.55 5.69
N ALA A 70 -2.56 -10.64 4.79
CA ALA A 70 -2.43 -11.44 3.59
C ALA A 70 -1.44 -10.78 2.61
N GLY A 71 -0.66 -11.61 1.92
CA GLY A 71 0.30 -11.17 0.91
C GLY A 71 -0.13 -11.60 -0.49
N ILE A 72 -0.38 -10.65 -1.38
CA ILE A 72 -0.65 -10.91 -2.79
C ILE A 72 0.64 -10.82 -3.61
N PRO A 73 0.87 -11.73 -4.58
CA PRO A 73 2.02 -11.64 -5.46
C PRO A 73 1.88 -10.43 -6.39
N GLU A 74 3.01 -9.80 -6.68
CA GLU A 74 3.14 -8.79 -7.73
C GLU A 74 3.28 -9.50 -9.09
N LEU A 75 2.35 -9.22 -10.01
CA LEU A 75 2.33 -9.86 -11.34
C LEU A 75 3.44 -9.33 -12.25
N GLU A 76 3.72 -8.03 -12.16
CA GLU A 76 4.74 -7.34 -12.95
C GLU A 76 5.62 -6.48 -12.04
N PRO A 77 6.96 -6.43 -12.26
CA PRO A 77 7.84 -5.63 -11.42
C PRO A 77 7.50 -4.14 -11.46
N GLY A 78 7.47 -3.50 -10.29
CA GLY A 78 7.29 -2.07 -10.13
C GLY A 78 5.98 -1.70 -9.43
N LEU A 79 5.85 -0.41 -9.10
CA LEU A 79 4.69 0.10 -8.39
C LEU A 79 3.40 -0.04 -9.21
N ALA A 80 3.45 0.17 -10.53
CA ALA A 80 2.30 0.00 -11.42
C ALA A 80 1.82 -1.46 -11.45
N GLY A 81 2.73 -2.43 -11.59
CA GLY A 81 2.39 -3.85 -11.56
C GLY A 81 1.83 -4.30 -10.20
N ALA A 82 2.36 -3.77 -9.10
CA ALA A 82 1.80 -3.99 -7.77
C ALA A 82 0.39 -3.38 -7.62
N ALA A 83 0.17 -2.17 -8.13
CA ALA A 83 -1.14 -1.52 -8.14
C ALA A 83 -2.15 -2.32 -8.97
N ARG A 84 -1.77 -2.79 -10.16
CA ARG A 84 -2.61 -3.65 -11.00
C ARG A 84 -2.99 -4.94 -10.30
N SER A 85 -2.05 -5.58 -9.62
CA SER A 85 -2.32 -6.79 -8.83
C SER A 85 -3.37 -6.53 -7.74
N ALA A 86 -3.38 -5.33 -7.13
CA ALA A 86 -4.39 -4.94 -6.15
C ALA A 86 -5.76 -4.69 -6.79
N VAL A 87 -5.81 -4.02 -7.94
CA VAL A 87 -7.04 -3.78 -8.71
C VAL A 87 -7.68 -5.09 -9.13
N ASP A 88 -6.88 -6.03 -9.66
CA ASP A 88 -7.37 -7.35 -10.09
C ASP A 88 -7.97 -8.14 -8.92
N VAL A 89 -7.36 -8.11 -7.74
CA VAL A 89 -7.89 -8.76 -6.53
C VAL A 89 -9.17 -8.09 -6.05
N ALA A 90 -9.23 -6.76 -6.05
CA ALA A 90 -10.46 -6.04 -5.69
C ALA A 90 -11.60 -6.28 -6.69
N ALA A 91 -11.29 -6.49 -7.96
CA ALA A 91 -12.29 -6.78 -8.99
C ALA A 91 -13.01 -8.11 -8.76
N LEU A 92 -12.35 -9.11 -8.15
CA LEU A 92 -12.96 -10.41 -7.83
C LEU A 92 -14.23 -10.30 -6.97
N ASP A 93 -14.24 -9.35 -6.04
CA ASP A 93 -15.36 -9.09 -5.13
C ASP A 93 -16.12 -7.80 -5.50
N THR A 94 -15.85 -7.21 -6.66
CA THR A 94 -16.49 -5.97 -7.14
C THR A 94 -16.41 -4.83 -6.11
N ARG A 95 -15.27 -4.73 -5.42
CA ARG A 95 -15.05 -3.77 -4.32
C ARG A 95 -14.11 -2.63 -4.74
N PRO A 96 -14.16 -1.47 -4.06
CA PRO A 96 -13.21 -0.39 -4.29
C PRO A 96 -11.81 -0.79 -3.82
N TRP A 97 -10.79 -0.16 -4.39
CA TRP A 97 -9.40 -0.37 -4.03
C TRP A 97 -8.73 0.94 -3.62
N ILE A 98 -7.72 0.83 -2.77
CA ILE A 98 -6.82 1.90 -2.36
C ILE A 98 -5.40 1.34 -2.39
N VAL A 99 -4.51 1.98 -3.14
CA VAL A 99 -3.07 1.69 -3.14
C VAL A 99 -2.37 2.77 -2.32
N ALA A 100 -1.73 2.36 -1.22
CA ALA A 100 -1.03 3.26 -0.32
C ALA A 100 0.44 2.88 -0.21
N HIS A 101 1.32 3.88 -0.23
CA HIS A 101 2.75 3.67 -0.02
C HIS A 101 3.03 3.05 1.36
N ALA A 102 4.04 2.18 1.44
CA ALA A 102 4.41 1.53 2.70
C ALA A 102 5.16 2.44 3.67
N ASP A 103 5.75 3.53 3.18
CA ASP A 103 6.66 4.40 3.92
C ASP A 103 6.00 5.69 4.43
N LEU A 104 4.82 5.57 5.04
CA LEU A 104 4.05 6.68 5.58
C LEU A 104 4.11 6.71 7.12
N PRO A 105 5.24 7.17 7.71
CA PRO A 105 5.41 7.14 9.17
C PRO A 105 4.44 8.07 9.92
N LEU A 106 3.85 9.04 9.23
CA LEU A 106 2.96 10.04 9.82
C LEU A 106 1.48 9.81 9.51
N VAL A 107 1.13 8.80 8.69
CA VAL A 107 -0.27 8.56 8.33
C VAL A 107 -1.09 8.21 9.58
N GLU A 108 -2.30 8.72 9.65
CA GLU A 108 -3.28 8.43 10.69
C GLU A 108 -4.48 7.68 10.12
N VAL A 109 -5.30 7.11 11.01
CA VAL A 109 -6.49 6.35 10.59
C VAL A 109 -7.47 7.24 9.83
N ASP A 110 -7.57 8.51 10.24
CA ASP A 110 -8.49 9.46 9.64
C ASP A 110 -8.09 9.88 8.21
N ASP A 111 -6.79 9.80 7.86
CA ASP A 111 -6.33 9.99 6.48
C ASP A 111 -6.91 8.92 5.56
N PHE A 112 -6.83 7.64 5.97
CA PHE A 112 -7.43 6.55 5.20
C PHE A 112 -8.95 6.65 5.16
N ARG A 113 -9.60 7.01 6.27
CA ARG A 113 -11.06 7.22 6.29
C ARG A 113 -11.49 8.35 5.36
N ALA A 114 -10.68 9.41 5.23
CA ALA A 114 -10.96 10.49 4.29
C ALA A 114 -10.93 9.99 2.85
N VAL A 115 -9.94 9.17 2.47
CA VAL A 115 -9.89 8.53 1.14
C VAL A 115 -11.10 7.62 0.91
N ILE A 116 -11.47 6.80 1.89
CA ILE A 116 -12.62 5.90 1.80
C ILE A 116 -13.92 6.69 1.58
N ARG A 117 -14.15 7.76 2.36
CA ARG A 117 -15.33 8.63 2.19
C ARG A 117 -15.35 9.32 0.84
N ALA A 118 -14.21 9.83 0.38
CA ALA A 118 -14.12 10.50 -0.92
C ALA A 118 -14.45 9.56 -2.09
N LEU A 119 -14.17 8.26 -1.97
CA LEU A 119 -14.56 7.27 -2.99
C LEU A 119 -16.08 7.03 -3.05
N GLU A 120 -16.85 7.43 -2.04
CA GLU A 120 -18.31 7.37 -2.12
C GLU A 120 -18.89 8.41 -3.09
N GLU A 121 -18.11 9.46 -3.39
CA GLU A 121 -18.53 10.59 -4.24
C GLU A 121 -17.75 10.69 -5.55
N ALA A 122 -16.62 9.97 -5.67
CA ALA A 122 -15.73 10.03 -6.83
C ALA A 122 -15.25 8.65 -7.27
N GLU A 123 -15.06 8.47 -8.58
CA GLU A 123 -14.54 7.22 -9.16
C GLU A 123 -13.05 7.01 -8.86
N VAL A 124 -12.29 8.10 -8.70
CA VAL A 124 -10.86 8.11 -8.38
C VAL A 124 -10.56 9.19 -7.35
N VAL A 125 -9.75 8.84 -6.35
CA VAL A 125 -9.25 9.76 -5.32
C VAL A 125 -7.73 9.69 -5.30
N ILE A 126 -7.08 10.86 -5.29
CA ILE A 126 -5.61 10.96 -5.24
C ILE A 126 -5.23 11.82 -4.04
N ALA A 127 -4.35 11.28 -3.18
CA ALA A 127 -3.66 12.04 -2.15
C ALA A 127 -2.23 12.34 -2.64
N PRO A 128 -1.93 13.60 -3.01
CA PRO A 128 -0.62 13.99 -3.50
C PRO A 128 0.44 13.86 -2.41
N SER A 129 1.67 13.55 -2.80
CA SER A 129 2.84 13.64 -1.92
C SER A 129 3.43 15.05 -1.93
N TYR A 130 4.19 15.40 -0.89
CA TYR A 130 4.82 16.72 -0.77
C TYR A 130 5.84 17.01 -1.88
N ASP A 131 6.40 15.98 -2.50
CA ASP A 131 7.42 16.07 -3.56
C ASP A 131 6.83 15.96 -4.98
N GLY A 132 5.51 16.13 -5.12
CA GLY A 132 4.82 16.19 -6.42
C GLY A 132 4.46 14.84 -7.03
N GLY A 133 4.58 13.75 -6.26
CA GLY A 133 4.08 12.42 -6.61
C GLY A 133 2.73 12.10 -5.96
N THR A 134 2.45 10.81 -5.77
CA THR A 134 1.21 10.31 -5.16
C THR A 134 1.54 9.37 -4.01
N THR A 135 0.97 9.65 -2.84
CA THR A 135 1.17 8.85 -1.62
C THR A 135 0.09 7.79 -1.46
N VAL A 136 -1.15 8.15 -1.82
CA VAL A 136 -2.30 7.24 -1.86
C VAL A 136 -3.10 7.52 -3.12
N ILE A 137 -3.55 6.47 -3.80
CA ILE A 137 -4.56 6.55 -4.86
C ILE A 137 -5.64 5.51 -4.56
N GLY A 138 -6.90 5.88 -4.71
CA GLY A 138 -8.03 4.98 -4.63
C GLY A 138 -8.89 5.06 -5.87
N GLY A 139 -9.64 4.00 -6.14
CA GLY A 139 -10.58 3.99 -7.24
C GLY A 139 -11.67 2.93 -7.09
N THR A 140 -12.72 3.11 -7.86
CA THR A 140 -13.79 2.13 -8.02
C THR A 140 -13.55 1.29 -9.27
N LEU A 141 -13.51 -0.04 -9.14
CA LEU A 141 -13.39 -0.97 -10.27
C LEU A 141 -12.23 -0.58 -11.21
N ASN A 142 -12.53 -0.30 -12.49
CA ASN A 142 -11.55 0.01 -13.54
C ASN A 142 -11.34 1.52 -13.75
N ALA A 143 -11.63 2.35 -12.75
CA ALA A 143 -11.60 3.81 -12.88
C ALA A 143 -10.19 4.40 -13.16
N PHE A 144 -9.12 3.62 -13.00
CA PHE A 144 -7.75 4.08 -13.25
C PHE A 144 -6.92 3.03 -13.98
N ASP A 145 -6.20 3.47 -15.02
CA ASP A 145 -5.31 2.63 -15.84
C ASP A 145 -3.85 2.81 -15.38
N PHE A 146 -3.33 1.82 -14.65
CA PHE A 146 -1.92 1.77 -14.25
C PHE A 146 -1.07 1.25 -15.41
N ARG A 147 -0.64 2.17 -16.29
CA ARG A 147 0.31 1.89 -17.37
C ARG A 147 1.76 1.84 -16.92
#